data_AF-A0A9D6UGC4-F1
#
_entry.id   AF-A0A9D6UGC4-F1
#
_cell.length_a   1.000
_cell.length_b   1.000
_cell.length_c   1.000
_cell.angle_alpha   90.00
_cell.angle_beta   90.00
_cell.angle_gamma   90.00
#
_symmetry.space_group_name_H-M   'P 1'
#
loop_
_entity.id
_entity.type
_entity.pdbx_description
1 polymer ?
#
loop_
_entity_poly.entity_id
_entity_poly.type
_entity_poly.pdbx_seq_one_letter_code
_entity_poly.pdbx_strand_id
1 'polypeptide(L)'
;MRELYILLAPVLWSVKNNIIRFNRSFYKKIFLYASLSGLFLFLITKLLNIGLARMQGLSADLFSLILLKGYSLVFMLIFFMQIINGFVISLNTYYQARDLEVLFTSPVNRTSMFFSRLIETHIKASWMLVIFGIPLLLSSGLIYKASLFYFLYSLLLFAAFSTIPVNIGIGATILLSTIFHVKSLRRILISTGVIAVILLVTLLRIFRADSIFGFLGKTFSSNTFIFISLIFLTSYITALLLQMVFKRYHYSGWVLLQGGGGILKRKERHGISHARGTRGIRISKYIEPLIKAFDIQSRMLIKKDLMYQIRDIKNIHQMLILFSLIIVYLFSIASLPLNWEEYGIQLRYMVSFFNLGLILIIIASLCARVVYPAIASEGASFWIIKASHRSCCYAFILKPFACKHSSGIWNIRLKACIK
;
A
#
# COMPACT_ATOMS: atom_id res chain seq x y z
N MET A 1 18.71 -16.91 18.15
CA MET A 1 17.24 -17.04 18.26
C MET A 1 16.65 -16.29 19.45
N ARG A 2 17.25 -16.35 20.66
CA ARG A 2 16.75 -15.62 21.85
C ARG A 2 16.63 -14.11 21.63
N GLU A 3 17.61 -13.50 20.98
CA GLU A 3 17.59 -12.07 20.61
C GLU A 3 16.46 -11.70 19.64
N LEU A 4 16.22 -12.54 18.62
CA LEU A 4 15.12 -12.33 17.67
C LEU A 4 13.76 -12.30 18.40
N TYR A 5 13.58 -13.20 19.37
CA TYR A 5 12.39 -13.22 20.20
C TYR A 5 12.27 -11.95 21.05
N ILE A 6 13.37 -11.48 21.66
CA ILE A 6 13.38 -10.23 22.43
C ILE A 6 13.00 -9.01 21.56
N LEU A 7 13.45 -8.96 20.31
CA LEU A 7 13.11 -7.87 19.38
C LEU A 7 11.63 -7.87 18.96
N LEU A 8 11.02 -9.06 18.84
CA LEU A 8 9.59 -9.21 18.49
C LEU A 8 8.68 -9.17 19.72
N ALA A 9 9.22 -9.40 20.92
CA ALA A 9 8.47 -9.48 22.17
C ALA A 9 7.62 -8.23 22.47
N PRO A 10 8.05 -6.98 22.22
CA PRO A 10 7.21 -5.81 22.49
C PRO A 10 5.88 -5.84 21.72
N VAL A 11 5.89 -6.32 20.48
CA VAL A 11 4.67 -6.45 19.67
C VAL A 11 3.79 -7.56 20.23
N LEU A 12 4.37 -8.71 20.54
CA LEU A 12 3.65 -9.85 21.12
C LEU A 12 3.08 -9.52 22.51
N TRP A 13 3.83 -8.81 23.34
CA TRP A 13 3.41 -8.37 24.68
C TRP A 13 2.36 -7.28 24.61
N SER A 14 2.44 -6.35 23.66
CA SER A 14 1.37 -5.37 23.43
C SER A 14 0.05 -6.07 23.08
N VAL A 15 0.09 -7.05 22.18
CA VAL A 15 -1.09 -7.84 21.82
C VAL A 15 -1.58 -8.67 23.01
N LYS A 16 -0.68 -9.41 23.67
CA LYS A 16 -0.99 -10.25 24.83
C LYS A 16 -1.58 -9.43 25.99
N ASN A 17 -1.01 -8.28 26.31
CA ASN A 17 -1.49 -7.41 27.39
C ASN A 17 -2.90 -6.86 27.07
N ASN A 18 -3.16 -6.53 25.80
CA ASN A 18 -4.49 -6.08 25.39
C ASN A 18 -5.55 -7.20 25.46
N ILE A 19 -5.16 -8.45 25.17
CA ILE A 19 -6.00 -9.64 25.31
C ILE A 19 -6.28 -9.92 26.79
N ILE A 20 -5.24 -10.05 27.61
CA ILE A 20 -5.37 -10.42 29.04
C ILE A 20 -6.11 -9.35 29.84
N ARG A 21 -5.87 -8.06 29.56
CA ARG A 21 -6.54 -6.96 30.27
C ARG A 21 -7.98 -6.71 29.81
N PHE A 22 -8.55 -7.59 28.96
CA PHE A 22 -9.92 -7.49 28.44
C PHE A 22 -10.32 -6.08 28.02
N ASN A 23 -9.42 -5.37 27.33
CA ASN A 23 -9.66 -3.97 27.00
C ASN A 23 -10.83 -3.89 26.01
N ARG A 24 -11.99 -3.38 26.46
CA ARG A 24 -13.21 -3.29 25.62
C ARG A 24 -12.96 -2.56 24.29
N SER A 25 -12.08 -1.56 24.27
CA SER A 25 -11.72 -0.84 23.05
C SER A 25 -10.96 -1.72 22.05
N PHE A 26 -10.07 -2.58 22.54
CA PHE A 26 -9.30 -3.51 21.71
C PHE A 26 -10.20 -4.56 21.08
N TYR A 27 -11.07 -5.20 21.87
CA TYR A 27 -12.01 -6.21 21.36
C TYR A 27 -13.02 -5.61 20.37
N LYS A 28 -13.56 -4.41 20.63
CA LYS A 28 -14.44 -3.72 19.68
C LYS A 28 -13.73 -3.44 18.35
N LYS A 29 -12.48 -2.99 18.38
CA LYS A 29 -11.68 -2.75 17.17
C LYS A 29 -11.41 -4.04 16.40
N ILE A 30 -10.96 -5.10 17.07
CA ILE A 30 -10.72 -6.40 16.44
C ILE A 30 -11.99 -6.96 15.83
N PHE A 31 -13.09 -6.97 16.58
CA PHE A 31 -14.37 -7.47 16.08
C PHE A 31 -14.82 -6.69 14.84
N LEU A 32 -14.71 -5.36 14.87
CA LEU A 32 -15.08 -4.52 13.73
C LEU A 32 -14.18 -4.79 12.52
N TYR A 33 -12.86 -4.85 12.69
CA TYR A 33 -11.94 -5.13 11.58
C TYR A 33 -12.09 -6.55 11.04
N ALA A 34 -12.26 -7.55 11.90
CA ALA A 34 -12.44 -8.94 11.50
C ALA A 34 -13.78 -9.17 10.80
N SER A 35 -14.88 -8.60 11.33
CA SER A 35 -16.21 -8.69 10.72
C SER A 35 -16.24 -7.98 9.38
N LEU A 36 -15.72 -6.74 9.29
CA LEU A 36 -15.72 -5.97 8.04
C LEU A 36 -14.82 -6.63 6.97
N SER A 37 -13.62 -7.09 7.36
CA SER A 37 -12.72 -7.81 6.45
C SER A 37 -13.30 -9.16 6.02
N GLY A 38 -13.93 -9.90 6.94
CA GLY A 38 -14.57 -11.18 6.64
C GLY A 38 -15.75 -11.01 5.69
N LEU A 39 -16.61 -10.02 5.93
CA LEU A 39 -17.72 -9.67 5.05
C LEU A 39 -17.24 -9.26 3.67
N PHE A 40 -16.17 -8.45 3.61
CA PHE A 40 -15.57 -8.03 2.34
C PHE A 40 -15.00 -9.23 1.56
N LEU A 41 -14.23 -10.10 2.21
CA LEU A 41 -13.67 -11.32 1.60
C LEU A 41 -14.79 -12.25 1.10
N PHE A 42 -15.84 -12.44 1.90
CA PHE A 42 -17.00 -13.24 1.52
C PHE A 42 -17.70 -12.65 0.28
N LEU A 43 -17.96 -11.34 0.28
CA LEU A 43 -18.65 -10.66 -0.81
C LEU A 43 -17.84 -10.72 -2.11
N ILE A 44 -16.52 -10.47 -2.06
CA ILE A 44 -15.66 -10.59 -3.24
C ILE A 44 -15.60 -12.02 -3.73
N THR A 45 -15.40 -13.00 -2.85
CA THR A 45 -15.35 -14.41 -3.24
C THR A 45 -16.65 -14.84 -3.92
N LYS A 46 -17.80 -14.44 -3.37
CA LYS A 46 -19.11 -14.71 -3.96
C LYS A 46 -19.28 -14.04 -5.32
N LEU A 47 -18.86 -12.77 -5.45
CA LEU A 47 -18.94 -12.01 -6.70
C LEU A 47 -18.05 -12.63 -7.79
N LEU A 48 -16.82 -13.02 -7.44
CA LEU A 48 -15.89 -13.73 -8.34
C LEU A 48 -16.46 -15.09 -8.75
N ASN A 49 -17.02 -15.85 -7.82
CA ASN A 49 -17.60 -17.16 -8.10
C ASN A 49 -18.80 -17.04 -9.06
N ILE A 50 -19.70 -16.07 -8.83
CA ILE A 50 -20.81 -15.77 -9.75
C ILE A 50 -20.28 -15.37 -11.14
N GLY A 51 -19.29 -14.48 -11.20
CA GLY A 51 -18.70 -14.01 -12.45
C GLY A 51 -18.07 -15.14 -13.26
N LEU A 52 -17.28 -15.99 -12.61
CA LEU A 52 -16.61 -17.12 -13.25
C LEU A 52 -17.60 -18.24 -13.64
N ALA A 53 -18.58 -18.57 -12.78
CA ALA A 53 -19.60 -19.56 -13.10
C ALA A 53 -20.44 -19.15 -14.32
N ARG A 54 -20.77 -17.85 -14.45
CA ARG A 54 -21.49 -17.33 -15.61
C ARG A 54 -20.67 -17.36 -16.89
N MET A 55 -19.34 -17.20 -16.78
CA MET A 55 -18.43 -17.34 -17.93
C MET A 55 -18.25 -18.79 -18.36
N GLN A 56 -18.22 -19.74 -17.42
CA GLN A 56 -18.14 -21.16 -17.73
C GLN A 56 -19.34 -21.64 -18.58
N GLY A 57 -20.51 -21.04 -18.41
CA GLY A 57 -21.72 -21.37 -19.16
C GLY A 57 -21.76 -20.88 -20.63
N LEU A 58 -20.84 -20.01 -21.06
CA LEU A 58 -20.84 -19.43 -22.41
C LEU A 58 -20.01 -20.25 -23.42
N SER A 59 -18.82 -20.73 -23.02
CA SER A 59 -17.97 -21.65 -23.81
C SER A 59 -16.78 -22.15 -22.98
N ALA A 60 -16.49 -23.46 -23.04
CA ALA A 60 -15.46 -24.09 -22.20
C ALA A 60 -14.02 -23.63 -22.55
N ASP A 61 -13.71 -23.51 -23.84
CA ASP A 61 -12.38 -23.12 -24.30
C ASP A 61 -12.07 -21.66 -23.99
N LEU A 62 -13.05 -20.78 -24.21
CA LEU A 62 -12.95 -19.34 -23.89
C LEU A 62 -12.77 -19.13 -22.38
N PHE A 63 -13.47 -19.91 -21.55
CA PHE A 63 -13.36 -19.84 -20.10
C PHE A 63 -11.95 -20.17 -19.61
N SER A 64 -11.33 -21.25 -20.09
CA SER A 64 -9.98 -21.63 -19.68
C SER A 64 -8.92 -20.58 -20.08
N LEU A 65 -9.08 -19.98 -21.26
CA LEU A 65 -8.18 -18.95 -21.77
C LEU A 65 -8.33 -17.63 -21.02
N ILE A 66 -9.57 -17.20 -20.75
CA ILE A 66 -9.86 -16.00 -19.95
C ILE A 66 -9.36 -16.18 -18.51
N LEU A 67 -9.53 -17.37 -17.93
CA LEU A 67 -9.07 -17.66 -16.58
C LEU A 67 -7.54 -17.61 -16.52
N LEU A 68 -6.83 -18.24 -17.46
CA LEU A 68 -5.37 -18.20 -17.52
C LEU A 68 -4.83 -16.76 -17.70
N LYS A 69 -5.37 -15.99 -18.65
CA LYS A 69 -4.95 -14.60 -18.92
C LYS A 69 -5.35 -13.66 -17.78
N GLY A 70 -6.52 -13.85 -17.18
CA GLY A 70 -7.00 -13.03 -16.07
C GLY A 70 -6.21 -13.27 -14.78
N TYR A 71 -5.93 -14.53 -14.45
CA TYR A 71 -5.16 -14.89 -13.26
C TYR A 71 -3.72 -14.39 -13.40
N SER A 72 -3.08 -14.59 -14.55
CA SER A 72 -1.71 -14.10 -14.76
C SER A 72 -1.63 -12.57 -14.62
N LEU A 73 -2.61 -11.83 -15.12
CA LEU A 73 -2.71 -10.37 -14.94
C LEU A 73 -2.83 -9.99 -13.48
N VAL A 74 -3.76 -10.59 -12.75
CA VAL A 74 -3.97 -10.26 -11.33
C VAL A 74 -2.72 -10.58 -10.50
N PHE A 75 -2.12 -11.76 -10.66
CA PHE A 75 -0.90 -12.13 -9.93
C PHE A 75 0.29 -11.25 -10.30
N MET A 76 0.45 -10.88 -11.57
CA MET A 76 1.49 -9.93 -12.00
C MET A 76 1.29 -8.55 -11.37
N LEU A 77 0.07 -8.00 -11.40
CA LEU A 77 -0.23 -6.72 -10.75
C LEU A 77 0.11 -6.76 -9.26
N ILE A 78 -0.27 -7.85 -8.58
CA ILE A 78 0.04 -8.07 -7.18
C ILE A 78 1.56 -8.13 -6.97
N PHE A 79 2.29 -8.90 -7.78
CA PHE A 79 3.75 -9.05 -7.69
C PHE A 79 4.46 -7.68 -7.71
N PHE A 80 4.15 -6.85 -8.70
CA PHE A 80 4.79 -5.56 -8.85
C PHE A 80 4.35 -4.55 -7.80
N MET A 81 3.07 -4.55 -7.41
CA MET A 81 2.59 -3.75 -6.29
C MET A 81 3.30 -4.14 -4.99
N GLN A 82 3.61 -5.42 -4.79
CA GLN A 82 4.38 -5.87 -3.63
C GLN A 82 5.84 -5.43 -3.65
N ILE A 83 6.49 -5.36 -4.82
CA ILE A 83 7.85 -4.80 -4.92
C ILE A 83 7.85 -3.35 -4.43
N ILE A 84 6.90 -2.54 -4.91
CA ILE A 84 6.79 -1.12 -4.56
C ILE A 84 6.45 -0.97 -3.07
N ASN A 85 5.49 -1.75 -2.58
CA ASN A 85 5.08 -1.73 -1.18
C ASN A 85 6.24 -2.17 -0.25
N GLY A 86 6.96 -3.23 -0.65
CA GLY A 86 8.16 -3.71 0.04
C GLY A 86 9.28 -2.67 0.08
N PHE A 87 9.51 -1.96 -1.03
CA PHE A 87 10.48 -0.86 -1.10
C PHE A 87 10.15 0.26 -0.11
N VAL A 88 8.89 0.66 0.00
CA VAL A 88 8.51 1.78 0.89
C VAL A 88 8.40 1.40 2.35
N ILE A 89 7.87 0.22 2.66
CA ILE A 89 7.83 -0.25 4.04
C ILE A 89 9.26 -0.48 4.53
N SER A 90 10.15 -1.03 3.69
CA SER A 90 11.55 -1.25 4.06
C SER A 90 12.30 0.06 4.35
N LEU A 91 12.05 1.13 3.59
CA LEU A 91 12.64 2.44 3.89
C LEU A 91 12.24 2.94 5.29
N ASN A 92 10.97 2.79 5.66
CA ASN A 92 10.46 3.18 6.97
C ASN A 92 11.01 2.31 8.11
N THR A 93 11.17 1.00 7.89
CA THR A 93 11.54 0.02 8.92
C THR A 93 13.04 -0.14 9.10
N TYR A 94 13.83 -0.06 8.03
CA TYR A 94 15.28 -0.29 8.07
C TYR A 94 16.12 0.97 8.24
N TYR A 95 15.57 2.15 7.92
CA TYR A 95 16.35 3.40 7.93
C TYR A 95 15.72 4.53 8.75
N GLN A 96 14.38 4.62 8.80
CA GLN A 96 13.68 5.71 9.49
C GLN A 96 13.02 5.30 10.82
N ALA A 97 13.22 4.06 11.27
CA ALA A 97 12.63 3.60 12.52
C ALA A 97 13.40 4.21 13.72
N ARG A 98 12.65 4.73 14.70
CA ARG A 98 13.22 5.50 15.84
C ARG A 98 14.03 4.63 16.81
N ASP A 99 13.73 3.35 16.84
CA ASP A 99 14.39 2.33 17.64
C ASP A 99 15.76 1.92 17.08
N LEU A 100 16.10 2.29 15.83
CA LEU A 100 17.39 1.98 15.23
C LEU A 100 18.57 2.58 16.00
N GLU A 101 18.42 3.81 16.51
CA GLU A 101 19.48 4.51 17.26
C GLU A 101 19.90 3.73 18.52
N VAL A 102 18.91 3.16 19.22
CA VAL A 102 19.14 2.31 20.39
C VAL A 102 19.69 0.95 19.96
N LEU A 103 19.15 0.35 18.89
CA LEU A 103 19.56 -0.98 18.44
C LEU A 103 21.02 -1.01 17.95
N PHE A 104 21.51 0.06 17.31
CA PHE A 104 22.89 0.14 16.83
C PHE A 104 23.92 0.34 17.95
N THR A 105 23.50 0.88 19.09
CA THR A 105 24.37 1.04 20.28
C THR A 105 24.31 -0.17 21.22
N SER A 106 23.25 -0.96 21.12
CA SER A 106 23.09 -2.21 21.88
C SER A 106 23.86 -3.39 21.25
N PRO A 107 24.30 -4.38 22.05
CA PRO A 107 25.01 -5.57 21.56
C PRO A 107 24.06 -6.60 20.93
N VAL A 108 23.37 -6.21 19.85
CA VAL A 108 22.42 -7.08 19.12
C VAL A 108 23.08 -7.62 17.86
N ASN A 109 22.94 -8.93 17.59
CA ASN A 109 23.46 -9.51 16.37
C ASN A 109 22.76 -8.94 15.12
N ARG A 110 23.54 -8.61 14.09
CA ARG A 110 23.04 -8.08 12.81
C ARG A 110 22.04 -9.02 12.12
N THR A 111 22.18 -10.32 12.30
CA THR A 111 21.25 -11.34 11.76
C THR A 111 19.91 -11.31 12.49
N SER A 112 19.90 -11.20 13.82
CA SER A 112 18.67 -11.08 14.61
C SER A 112 17.90 -9.81 14.23
N MET A 113 18.61 -8.70 14.06
CA MET A 113 18.05 -7.42 13.60
C MET A 113 17.48 -7.52 12.17
N PHE A 114 18.18 -8.20 11.26
CA PHE A 114 17.69 -8.44 9.91
C PHE A 114 16.36 -9.20 9.91
N PHE A 115 16.31 -10.36 10.57
CA PHE A 115 15.11 -11.19 10.57
C PHE A 115 13.93 -10.54 11.28
N SER A 116 14.16 -9.77 12.34
CA SER A 116 13.08 -9.03 13.01
C SER A 116 12.42 -8.02 12.07
N ARG A 117 13.24 -7.26 11.33
CA ARG A 117 12.75 -6.28 10.34
C ARG A 117 12.16 -6.96 9.12
N LEU A 118 12.75 -8.05 8.65
CA LEU A 118 12.23 -8.83 7.52
C LEU A 118 10.82 -9.34 7.81
N ILE A 119 10.59 -9.96 8.97
CA ILE A 119 9.26 -10.42 9.40
C ILE A 119 8.28 -9.23 9.50
N GLU A 120 8.70 -8.12 10.13
CA GLU A 120 7.89 -6.92 10.23
C GLU A 120 7.48 -6.37 8.84
N THR A 121 8.41 -6.37 7.88
CA THR A 121 8.14 -5.93 6.51
C THR A 121 7.22 -6.87 5.76
N HIS A 122 7.39 -8.19 5.87
CA HIS A 122 6.52 -9.17 5.19
C HIS A 122 5.08 -9.06 5.71
N ILE A 123 4.89 -9.03 7.03
CA ILE A 123 3.55 -8.86 7.62
C ILE A 123 2.88 -7.57 7.13
N LYS A 124 3.63 -6.46 7.11
CA LYS A 124 3.12 -5.17 6.65
C LYS A 124 2.95 -5.08 5.14
N ALA A 125 3.66 -5.87 4.34
CA ALA A 125 3.57 -5.83 2.88
C ALA A 125 2.49 -6.77 2.33
N SER A 126 2.18 -7.86 3.03
CA SER A 126 1.28 -8.92 2.56
C SER A 126 -0.22 -8.66 2.80
N TRP A 127 -0.62 -7.55 3.43
CA TRP A 127 -2.07 -7.29 3.66
C TRP A 127 -2.88 -7.25 2.36
N MET A 128 -2.30 -6.74 1.26
CA MET A 128 -2.96 -6.65 -0.04
C MET A 128 -3.17 -8.04 -0.68
N LEU A 129 -2.26 -8.99 -0.41
CA LEU A 129 -2.41 -10.37 -0.85
C LEU A 129 -3.61 -11.06 -0.21
N VAL A 130 -3.78 -10.84 1.09
CA VAL A 130 -4.91 -11.41 1.85
C VAL A 130 -6.22 -10.92 1.27
N ILE A 131 -6.29 -9.63 0.92
CA ILE A 131 -7.53 -9.01 0.44
C ILE A 131 -7.85 -9.40 -1.01
N PHE A 132 -6.85 -9.45 -1.91
CA PHE A 132 -7.11 -9.67 -3.34
C PHE A 132 -6.82 -11.10 -3.83
N GLY A 133 -5.79 -11.75 -3.30
CA GLY A 133 -5.41 -13.09 -3.77
C GLY A 133 -6.15 -14.23 -3.09
N ILE A 134 -6.48 -14.13 -1.79
CA ILE A 134 -7.24 -15.19 -1.11
C ILE A 134 -8.63 -15.39 -1.74
N PRO A 135 -9.45 -14.35 -1.99
CA PRO A 135 -10.74 -14.54 -2.65
C PRO A 135 -10.64 -15.20 -4.02
N LEU A 136 -9.58 -14.91 -4.75
CA LEU A 136 -9.33 -15.46 -6.08
C LEU A 136 -9.01 -16.96 -5.99
N LEU A 137 -8.14 -17.37 -5.06
CA LEU A 137 -7.84 -18.79 -4.78
C LEU A 137 -9.05 -19.56 -4.24
N LEU A 138 -9.83 -18.93 -3.35
CA LEU A 138 -11.05 -19.53 -2.81
C LEU A 138 -12.10 -19.72 -3.91
N SER A 139 -12.30 -18.72 -4.75
CA SER A 139 -13.25 -18.77 -5.85
C SER A 139 -12.92 -19.89 -6.84
N SER A 140 -11.66 -20.04 -7.26
CA SER A 140 -11.27 -21.16 -8.14
C SER A 140 -11.47 -22.52 -7.49
N GLY A 141 -11.10 -22.65 -6.21
CA GLY A 141 -11.27 -23.92 -5.49
C GLY A 141 -12.73 -24.35 -5.39
N LEU A 142 -13.66 -23.40 -5.22
CA LEU A 142 -15.09 -23.68 -5.16
C LEU A 142 -15.68 -24.10 -6.52
N ILE A 143 -15.25 -23.47 -7.62
CA ILE A 143 -15.75 -23.78 -8.97
C ILE A 143 -15.33 -25.18 -9.41
N TYR A 144 -14.06 -25.53 -9.19
CA TYR A 144 -13.53 -26.85 -9.55
C TYR A 144 -13.84 -27.94 -8.51
N LYS A 145 -14.62 -27.63 -7.46
CA LYS A 145 -14.92 -28.55 -6.34
C LYS A 145 -13.66 -29.20 -5.76
N ALA A 146 -12.65 -28.38 -5.50
CA ALA A 146 -11.32 -28.84 -5.08
C ALA A 146 -11.31 -29.39 -3.64
N SER A 147 -10.39 -30.31 -3.38
CA SER A 147 -10.18 -30.89 -2.05
C SER A 147 -9.55 -29.88 -1.07
N LEU A 148 -9.60 -30.18 0.23
CA LEU A 148 -8.96 -29.34 1.26
C LEU A 148 -7.46 -29.11 1.01
N PHE A 149 -6.78 -30.11 0.45
CA PHE A 149 -5.36 -30.04 0.09
C PHE A 149 -5.05 -28.92 -0.89
N TYR A 150 -5.96 -28.62 -1.83
CA TYR A 150 -5.80 -27.50 -2.74
C TYR A 150 -5.69 -26.16 -1.98
N PHE A 151 -6.53 -25.94 -0.98
CA PHE A 151 -6.54 -24.68 -0.22
C PHE A 151 -5.27 -24.53 0.63
N LEU A 152 -4.83 -25.61 1.27
CA LEU A 152 -3.63 -25.59 2.09
C LEU A 152 -2.37 -25.39 1.24
N TYR A 153 -2.29 -26.09 0.11
CA TYR A 153 -1.15 -25.99 -0.80
C TYR A 153 -1.09 -24.66 -1.55
N SER A 154 -2.24 -24.14 -2.01
CA SER A 154 -2.33 -22.83 -2.65
C SER A 154 -1.94 -21.70 -1.70
N LEU A 155 -2.33 -21.78 -0.42
CA LEU A 155 -1.91 -20.81 0.59
C LEU A 155 -0.39 -20.82 0.80
N LEU A 156 0.22 -22.01 0.82
CA LEU A 156 1.66 -22.19 1.02
C LEU A 156 2.46 -21.67 -0.19
N LEU A 157 2.01 -21.97 -1.40
CA LEU A 157 2.55 -21.39 -2.64
C LEU A 157 2.39 -19.88 -2.69
N PHE A 158 1.24 -19.37 -2.26
CA PHE A 158 0.96 -17.94 -2.25
C PHE A 158 1.83 -17.18 -1.25
N ALA A 159 2.17 -17.80 -0.11
CA ALA A 159 3.15 -17.27 0.83
C ALA A 159 4.56 -17.24 0.23
N ALA A 160 5.00 -18.32 -0.44
CA ALA A 160 6.30 -18.35 -1.12
C ALA A 160 6.37 -17.39 -2.32
N PHE A 161 5.26 -17.21 -3.03
CA PHE A 161 5.15 -16.20 -4.07
C PHE A 161 5.30 -14.79 -3.49
N SER A 162 4.70 -14.50 -2.33
CA SER A 162 4.78 -13.20 -1.66
C SER A 162 6.19 -12.79 -1.26
N THR A 163 7.03 -13.75 -0.87
CA THR A 163 8.34 -13.44 -0.31
C THR A 163 9.27 -12.87 -1.37
N ILE A 164 9.17 -13.36 -2.61
CA ILE A 164 10.00 -12.95 -3.75
C ILE A 164 9.93 -11.44 -4.01
N PRO A 165 8.77 -10.83 -4.33
CA PRO A 165 8.69 -9.40 -4.64
C PRO A 165 9.02 -8.52 -3.43
N VAL A 166 8.63 -8.93 -2.22
CA VAL A 166 8.94 -8.17 -1.00
C VAL A 166 10.45 -8.16 -0.74
N ASN A 167 11.14 -9.29 -0.90
CA ASN A 167 12.59 -9.37 -0.77
C ASN A 167 13.32 -8.53 -1.82
N ILE A 168 12.84 -8.53 -3.07
CA ILE A 168 13.35 -7.67 -4.14
C ILE A 168 13.18 -6.19 -3.76
N GLY A 169 12.01 -5.81 -3.24
CA GLY A 169 11.74 -4.44 -2.78
C GLY A 169 12.67 -4.00 -1.64
N ILE A 170 12.90 -4.85 -0.64
CA ILE A 170 13.83 -4.58 0.46
C ILE A 170 15.26 -4.45 -0.07
N GLY A 171 15.69 -5.37 -0.94
CA GLY A 171 17.02 -5.36 -1.54
C GLY A 171 17.28 -4.09 -2.35
N ALA A 172 16.30 -3.65 -3.14
CA ALA A 172 16.34 -2.39 -3.87
C ALA A 172 16.52 -1.20 -2.91
N THR A 173 15.80 -1.16 -1.79
CA THR A 173 15.98 -0.08 -0.79
C THR A 173 17.38 -0.06 -0.21
N ILE A 174 17.92 -1.23 0.14
CA ILE A 174 19.26 -1.32 0.73
C ILE A 174 20.32 -0.85 -0.26
N LEU A 175 20.27 -1.32 -1.50
CA LEU A 175 21.19 -0.91 -2.57
C LEU A 175 21.06 0.57 -2.92
N LEU A 176 19.84 1.11 -2.93
CA LEU A 176 19.61 2.51 -3.27
C LEU A 176 20.07 3.45 -2.16
N SER A 177 19.99 3.01 -0.91
CA SER A 177 20.44 3.77 0.25
C SER A 177 21.95 4.02 0.27
N THR A 178 22.75 3.20 -0.41
CA THR A 178 24.21 3.38 -0.49
C THR A 178 24.61 4.40 -1.55
N ILE A 179 23.75 4.62 -2.55
CA ILE A 179 24.03 5.52 -3.68
C ILE A 179 23.54 6.94 -3.37
N PHE A 180 22.43 7.08 -2.64
CA PHE A 180 21.72 8.36 -2.52
C PHE A 180 21.67 8.95 -1.10
N HIS A 181 21.95 10.26 -1.00
CA HIS A 181 21.88 11.05 0.25
C HIS A 181 20.44 11.47 0.66
N VAL A 182 20.24 11.67 1.97
CA VAL A 182 18.97 11.95 2.72
C VAL A 182 17.95 12.88 2.05
N LYS A 183 18.38 14.01 1.48
CA LYS A 183 17.46 14.96 0.83
C LYS A 183 16.96 14.46 -0.52
N SER A 184 17.66 13.50 -1.14
CA SER A 184 17.26 12.82 -2.36
C SER A 184 16.27 11.68 -2.13
N LEU A 185 16.20 11.07 -0.93
CA LEU A 185 15.21 10.02 -0.66
C LEU A 185 13.76 10.49 -0.87
N ARG A 186 13.49 11.77 -0.57
CA ARG A 186 12.19 12.41 -0.88
C ARG A 186 11.92 12.51 -2.38
N ARG A 187 12.97 12.72 -3.20
CA ARG A 187 12.89 12.69 -4.67
C ARG A 187 12.84 11.26 -5.22
N ILE A 188 13.50 10.32 -4.57
CA ILE A 188 13.52 8.88 -4.91
C ILE A 188 12.17 8.23 -4.62
N LEU A 189 11.45 8.69 -3.61
CA LEU A 189 10.09 8.24 -3.35
C LEU A 189 9.07 8.77 -4.37
N ILE A 190 9.31 9.97 -4.91
CA ILE A 190 8.55 10.49 -6.06
C ILE A 190 8.94 9.70 -7.33
N SER A 191 10.24 9.42 -7.52
CA SER A 191 10.70 8.63 -8.67
C SER A 191 10.25 7.17 -8.59
N THR A 192 10.08 6.56 -7.42
CA THR A 192 9.51 5.21 -7.31
C THR A 192 8.02 5.16 -7.63
N GLY A 193 7.27 6.24 -7.38
CA GLY A 193 5.93 6.38 -7.92
C GLY A 193 5.91 6.47 -9.45
N VAL A 194 6.86 7.20 -10.05
CA VAL A 194 7.00 7.27 -11.52
C VAL A 194 7.46 5.92 -12.10
N ILE A 195 8.41 5.25 -11.45
CA ILE A 195 8.86 3.90 -11.83
C ILE A 195 7.69 2.92 -11.71
N ALA A 196 6.85 3.02 -10.69
CA ALA A 196 5.63 2.22 -10.58
C ALA A 196 4.73 2.42 -11.79
N VAL A 197 4.48 3.67 -12.21
CA VAL A 197 3.67 3.98 -13.40
C VAL A 197 4.30 3.39 -14.66
N ILE A 198 5.60 3.61 -14.87
CA ILE A 198 6.32 3.11 -16.05
C ILE A 198 6.27 1.60 -16.10
N LEU A 199 6.63 0.93 -15.01
CA LEU A 199 6.64 -0.52 -14.87
C LEU A 199 5.26 -1.08 -15.20
N LEU A 200 4.23 -0.48 -14.64
CA LEU A 200 2.85 -0.89 -14.81
C LEU A 200 2.33 -0.68 -16.25
N VAL A 201 2.72 0.42 -16.90
CA VAL A 201 2.48 0.63 -18.35
C VAL A 201 3.26 -0.39 -19.19
N THR A 202 4.51 -0.71 -18.85
CA THR A 202 5.27 -1.75 -19.55
C THR A 202 4.64 -3.12 -19.38
N LEU A 203 4.04 -3.42 -18.23
CA LEU A 203 3.32 -4.67 -18.02
C LEU A 203 2.08 -4.75 -18.90
N LEU A 204 1.28 -3.71 -18.96
CA LEU A 204 0.13 -3.66 -19.87
C LEU A 204 0.55 -3.83 -21.33
N ARG A 205 1.71 -3.29 -21.72
CA ARG A 205 2.28 -3.49 -23.05
C ARG A 205 2.73 -4.94 -23.29
N ILE A 206 3.36 -5.57 -22.29
CA ILE A 206 3.76 -6.98 -22.33
C ILE A 206 2.53 -7.90 -22.37
N PHE A 207 1.42 -7.54 -21.72
CA PHE A 207 0.16 -8.27 -21.80
C PHE A 207 -0.46 -8.26 -23.21
N ARG A 208 -0.19 -7.21 -24.01
CA ARG A 208 -0.53 -7.21 -25.45
C ARG A 208 0.37 -8.11 -26.28
N ALA A 209 1.56 -8.47 -25.78
CA ALA A 209 2.46 -9.40 -26.46
C ALA A 209 2.01 -10.84 -26.17
N ASP A 210 1.09 -11.36 -26.98
CA ASP A 210 0.57 -12.73 -26.89
C ASP A 210 1.67 -13.82 -26.98
N SER A 211 2.89 -13.47 -27.41
CA SER A 211 4.01 -14.40 -27.61
C SER A 211 4.56 -15.06 -26.34
N ILE A 212 4.59 -14.36 -25.20
CA ILE A 212 5.15 -14.90 -23.94
C ILE A 212 4.20 -15.95 -23.32
N PHE A 213 2.90 -15.73 -23.43
CA PHE A 213 1.89 -16.64 -22.89
C PHE A 213 1.77 -17.93 -23.71
N GLY A 214 1.98 -17.89 -25.03
CA GLY A 214 2.06 -19.08 -25.87
C GLY A 214 3.22 -20.01 -25.51
N PHE A 215 4.39 -19.45 -25.18
CA PHE A 215 5.55 -20.22 -24.72
C PHE A 215 5.33 -20.87 -23.35
N LEU A 216 4.77 -20.11 -22.40
CA LEU A 216 4.44 -20.61 -21.07
C LEU A 216 3.38 -21.72 -21.14
N GLY A 217 2.28 -21.50 -21.87
CA GLY A 217 1.15 -22.43 -21.95
C GLY A 217 1.51 -23.82 -22.47
N LYS A 218 2.38 -23.92 -23.49
CA LYS A 218 2.86 -25.21 -24.02
C LYS A 218 3.76 -25.99 -23.05
N THR A 219 4.43 -25.30 -22.13
CA THR A 219 5.38 -25.89 -21.19
C THR A 219 4.72 -26.25 -19.85
N PHE A 220 3.56 -25.65 -19.53
CA PHE A 220 2.87 -25.80 -18.24
C PHE A 220 2.16 -27.15 -18.06
N SER A 221 1.68 -27.83 -19.11
CA SER A 221 0.86 -29.05 -18.93
C SER A 221 1.67 -30.28 -18.50
N SER A 222 2.99 -30.32 -18.75
CA SER A 222 3.84 -31.49 -18.46
C SER A 222 4.64 -31.39 -17.15
N ASN A 223 4.82 -30.19 -16.58
CA ASN A 223 5.87 -29.94 -15.57
C ASN A 223 5.43 -29.13 -14.33
N THR A 224 4.20 -29.31 -13.84
CA THR A 224 3.66 -28.57 -12.67
C THR A 224 4.55 -28.68 -11.43
N PHE A 225 5.16 -29.85 -11.18
CA PHE A 225 6.06 -30.07 -10.05
C PHE A 225 7.34 -29.23 -10.10
N ILE A 226 7.88 -29.00 -11.31
CA ILE A 226 9.08 -28.19 -11.52
C ILE A 226 8.80 -26.74 -11.16
N PHE A 227 7.67 -26.18 -11.61
CA PHE A 227 7.30 -24.79 -11.31
C PHE A 227 7.09 -24.54 -9.83
N ILE A 228 6.45 -25.48 -9.13
CA ILE A 228 6.26 -25.39 -7.68
C ILE A 228 7.63 -25.37 -6.97
N SER A 229 8.50 -26.32 -7.31
CA SER A 229 9.84 -26.40 -6.73
C SER A 229 10.65 -25.14 -6.99
N LEU A 230 10.51 -24.55 -8.20
CA LEU A 230 11.18 -23.33 -8.60
C LEU A 230 10.71 -22.10 -7.80
N ILE A 231 9.41 -22.01 -7.45
CA ILE A 231 8.89 -20.92 -6.59
C ILE A 231 9.49 -21.00 -5.19
N PHE A 232 9.54 -22.19 -4.59
CA PHE A 232 10.17 -22.35 -3.27
C PHE A 232 11.67 -22.04 -3.30
N LEU A 233 12.36 -22.55 -4.32
CA LEU A 233 13.79 -22.33 -4.50
C LEU A 233 14.10 -20.83 -4.68
N THR A 234 13.36 -20.13 -5.55
CA THR A 234 13.55 -18.70 -5.77
C THR A 234 13.22 -17.85 -4.54
N SER A 235 12.16 -18.19 -3.79
CA SER A 235 11.85 -17.59 -2.49
C SER A 235 13.02 -17.72 -1.51
N TYR A 236 13.60 -18.92 -1.40
CA TYR A 236 14.72 -19.18 -0.49
C TYR A 236 16.00 -18.45 -0.92
N ILE A 237 16.35 -18.51 -2.21
CA ILE A 237 17.54 -17.83 -2.77
C ILE A 237 17.43 -16.32 -2.56
N THR A 238 16.28 -15.71 -2.83
CA THR A 238 16.11 -14.26 -2.64
C THR A 238 16.28 -13.84 -1.18
N ALA A 239 15.81 -14.65 -0.23
CA ALA A 239 16.01 -14.38 1.20
C ALA A 239 17.50 -14.46 1.61
N LEU A 240 18.24 -15.45 1.10
CA LEU A 240 19.68 -15.59 1.35
C LEU A 240 20.48 -14.44 0.72
N LEU A 241 20.21 -14.09 -0.53
CA LEU A 241 20.83 -12.94 -1.22
C LEU A 241 20.57 -11.65 -0.45
N LEU A 242 19.33 -11.45 0.01
CA LEU A 242 18.97 -10.28 0.78
C LEU A 242 19.74 -10.21 2.11
N GLN A 243 19.92 -11.34 2.79
CA GLN A 243 20.72 -11.40 4.02
C GLN A 243 22.20 -11.03 3.76
N MET A 244 22.77 -11.49 2.64
CA MET A 244 24.14 -11.14 2.24
C MET A 244 24.28 -9.65 1.94
N VAL A 245 23.34 -9.08 1.16
CA VAL A 245 23.29 -7.65 0.83
C VAL A 245 23.13 -6.81 2.09
N PHE A 246 22.25 -7.22 3.01
CA PHE A 246 22.02 -6.52 4.27
C PHE A 246 23.28 -6.44 5.13
N LYS A 247 23.96 -7.56 5.35
CA LYS A 247 25.19 -7.59 6.17
C LYS A 247 26.27 -6.67 5.63
N ARG A 248 26.38 -6.54 4.31
CA ARG A 248 27.42 -5.75 3.63
C ARG A 248 27.10 -4.26 3.54
N TYR A 249 25.86 -3.90 3.22
CA TYR A 249 25.53 -2.53 2.80
C TYR A 249 24.67 -1.73 3.78
N HIS A 250 23.92 -2.39 4.67
CA HIS A 250 22.94 -1.70 5.53
C HIS A 250 23.55 -0.63 6.42
N TYR A 251 24.66 -0.95 7.11
CA TYR A 251 25.34 0.00 7.99
C TYR A 251 25.88 1.22 7.23
N SER A 252 26.49 1.00 6.07
CA SER A 252 27.01 2.08 5.21
C SER A 252 25.87 3.00 4.74
N GLY A 253 24.76 2.41 4.27
CA GLY A 253 23.57 3.16 3.90
C GLY A 253 22.98 3.95 5.07
N TRP A 254 22.93 3.37 6.27
CA TRP A 254 22.41 4.06 7.45
C TRP A 254 23.28 5.25 7.88
N VAL A 255 24.61 5.07 7.90
CA VAL A 255 25.55 6.17 8.21
C VAL A 255 25.46 7.29 7.17
N LEU A 256 25.37 6.97 5.87
CA LEU A 256 25.19 7.96 4.82
C LEU A 256 23.88 8.76 5.01
N LEU A 257 22.84 8.06 5.43
CA LEU A 257 21.52 8.64 5.65
C LEU A 257 21.37 9.43 6.96
N GLN A 258 22.28 9.26 7.92
CA GLN A 258 22.30 10.10 9.11
C GLN A 258 23.37 11.21 9.01
N GLY A 259 24.56 10.86 8.51
CA GLY A 259 25.73 11.72 8.37
C GLY A 259 25.56 12.87 7.38
N GLY A 260 24.67 12.73 6.38
CA GLY A 260 24.26 13.84 5.51
C GLY A 260 23.66 15.03 6.28
N GLY A 261 23.10 14.81 7.47
CA GLY A 261 22.66 15.89 8.36
C GLY A 261 23.82 16.58 9.10
N GLY A 262 24.88 15.84 9.42
CA GLY A 262 26.05 16.32 10.18
C GLY A 262 26.97 17.23 9.36
N ILE A 263 27.26 16.87 8.10
CA ILE A 263 28.07 17.70 7.20
C ILE A 263 27.37 19.04 6.90
N LEU A 264 26.04 19.01 6.77
CA LEU A 264 25.25 20.23 6.59
C LEU A 264 25.18 21.07 7.87
N LYS A 265 25.01 20.46 9.06
CA LYS A 265 25.08 21.19 10.34
C LYS A 265 26.46 21.83 10.59
N ARG A 266 27.55 21.20 10.14
CA ARG A 266 28.91 21.75 10.24
C ARG A 266 29.13 22.92 9.28
N LYS A 267 28.54 22.85 8.08
CA LYS A 267 28.52 23.95 7.09
C LYS A 267 27.57 25.10 7.47
N GLU A 268 26.57 24.83 8.30
CA GLU A 268 25.64 25.82 8.86
C GLU A 268 26.23 26.53 10.09
N ARG A 269 27.14 25.87 10.83
CA ARG A 269 27.91 26.49 11.93
C ARG A 269 29.08 27.37 11.47
N HIS A 270 29.68 27.09 10.31
CA HIS A 270 30.77 27.90 9.77
C HIS A 270 30.22 28.86 8.71
N GLY A 271 29.77 30.02 9.18
CA GLY A 271 29.59 31.27 8.43
C GLY A 271 29.12 31.16 6.98
N ILE A 272 27.82 31.25 6.75
CA ILE A 272 27.18 32.05 5.69
C ILE A 272 25.70 32.11 6.09
N SER A 273 25.36 33.17 6.82
CA SER A 273 24.02 33.70 6.99
C SER A 273 23.54 34.33 5.68
N HIS A 274 23.56 33.57 4.59
CA HIS A 274 22.61 33.81 3.53
C HIS A 274 21.35 33.05 3.88
N ALA A 275 20.31 33.83 4.15
CA ALA A 275 18.93 33.48 3.94
C ALA A 275 18.71 32.95 2.51
N ARG A 276 19.27 31.77 2.20
CA ARG A 276 18.66 30.85 1.26
C ARG A 276 17.45 30.32 1.99
N GLY A 277 16.39 31.15 1.97
CA GLY A 277 15.04 30.68 2.14
C GLY A 277 15.00 29.36 1.42
N THR A 278 14.80 28.29 2.20
CA THR A 278 14.59 26.96 1.66
C THR A 278 13.68 27.18 0.46
N ARG A 279 14.15 26.83 -0.75
CA ARG A 279 13.28 26.66 -1.91
C ARG A 279 12.34 25.50 -1.55
N GLY A 280 11.45 25.75 -0.59
CA GLY A 280 10.23 25.02 -0.42
C GLY A 280 9.59 25.09 -1.78
N ILE A 281 9.31 23.92 -2.32
CA ILE A 281 8.75 23.73 -3.64
C ILE A 281 7.66 24.80 -3.81
N ARG A 282 7.76 25.63 -4.87
CA ARG A 282 6.94 26.82 -5.13
C ARG A 282 5.48 26.47 -5.46
N ILE A 283 4.99 25.36 -4.93
CA ILE A 283 3.63 24.83 -5.00
C ILE A 283 2.63 25.86 -4.48
N SER A 284 3.02 26.72 -3.53
CA SER A 284 2.16 27.81 -3.04
C SER A 284 1.63 28.71 -4.17
N LYS A 285 2.44 28.97 -5.22
CA LYS A 285 2.03 29.81 -6.35
C LYS A 285 0.95 29.16 -7.23
N TYR A 286 0.95 27.82 -7.33
CA TYR A 286 -0.03 27.07 -8.13
C TYR A 286 -1.32 26.79 -7.34
N ILE A 287 -1.22 26.65 -6.02
CA ILE A 287 -2.37 26.42 -5.13
C ILE A 287 -3.14 27.72 -4.86
N GLU A 288 -2.45 28.86 -4.76
CA GLU A 288 -3.06 30.16 -4.46
C GLU A 288 -4.22 30.56 -5.37
N PRO A 289 -4.18 30.42 -6.72
CA PRO A 289 -5.32 30.77 -7.57
C PRO A 289 -6.55 29.86 -7.34
N LEU A 290 -6.34 28.58 -7.04
CA LEU A 290 -7.42 27.59 -6.83
C LEU A 290 -8.22 27.82 -5.54
N ILE A 291 -7.60 28.45 -4.53
CA ILE A 291 -8.23 28.68 -3.22
C ILE A 291 -8.63 30.16 -3.04
N LYS A 292 -8.62 30.98 -4.10
CA LYS A 292 -9.08 32.38 -4.04
C LYS A 292 -10.59 32.52 -3.82
N ALA A 293 -11.38 31.53 -4.25
CA ALA A 293 -12.83 31.53 -4.10
C ALA A 293 -13.31 31.25 -2.66
N PHE A 294 -12.42 30.84 -1.75
CA PHE A 294 -12.75 30.52 -0.37
C PHE A 294 -12.39 31.67 0.58
N ASP A 295 -13.17 31.81 1.67
CA ASP A 295 -12.91 32.77 2.73
C ASP A 295 -11.47 32.65 3.30
N ILE A 296 -10.92 33.76 3.81
CA ILE A 296 -9.53 33.86 4.29
C ILE A 296 -9.18 32.73 5.25
N GLN A 297 -10.08 32.39 6.18
CA GLN A 297 -9.84 31.37 7.20
C GLN A 297 -9.83 29.96 6.61
N SER A 298 -10.80 29.64 5.76
CA SER A 298 -10.90 28.37 5.04
C SER A 298 -9.71 28.15 4.12
N ARG A 299 -9.24 29.22 3.45
CA ARG A 299 -8.04 29.17 2.62
C ARG A 299 -6.80 28.78 3.41
N MET A 300 -6.63 29.30 4.62
CA MET A 300 -5.48 28.98 5.46
C MET A 300 -5.52 27.52 5.95
N LEU A 301 -6.70 27.00 6.31
CA LEU A 301 -6.88 25.61 6.70
C LEU A 301 -6.63 24.65 5.53
N ILE A 302 -7.19 24.93 4.35
CA ILE A 302 -6.97 24.13 3.14
C ILE A 302 -5.50 24.16 2.72
N LYS A 303 -4.87 25.34 2.73
CA LYS A 303 -3.43 25.48 2.43
C LYS A 303 -2.59 24.69 3.43
N LYS A 304 -2.93 24.71 4.72
CA LYS A 304 -2.26 23.89 5.75
C LYS A 304 -2.39 22.40 5.43
N ASP A 305 -3.60 21.89 5.20
CA ASP A 305 -3.84 20.46 4.97
C ASP A 305 -3.17 19.98 3.68
N LEU A 306 -3.25 20.74 2.58
CA LEU A 306 -2.53 20.43 1.33
C LEU A 306 -1.02 20.42 1.52
N MET A 307 -0.47 21.41 2.22
CA MET A 307 0.96 21.47 2.48
C MET A 307 1.42 20.33 3.39
N TYR A 308 0.60 19.91 4.36
CA TYR A 308 0.87 18.73 5.16
C TYR A 308 0.89 17.45 4.31
N GLN A 309 -0.12 17.27 3.45
CA GLN A 309 -0.24 16.12 2.52
C GLN A 309 0.99 16.01 1.60
N ILE A 310 1.48 17.13 1.07
CA ILE A 310 2.62 17.22 0.16
C ILE A 310 3.97 17.19 0.91
N ARG A 311 3.99 17.52 2.20
CA ARG A 311 5.23 17.55 2.97
C ARG A 311 5.49 16.23 3.69
N ASP A 312 4.47 15.44 4.00
CA ASP A 312 4.60 14.15 4.65
C ASP A 312 4.89 13.03 3.63
N ILE A 313 6.01 12.35 3.82
CA ILE A 313 6.53 11.39 2.85
C ILE A 313 5.65 10.16 2.73
N LYS A 314 5.02 9.75 3.84
CA LYS A 314 4.15 8.58 3.89
C LYS A 314 2.90 8.79 3.02
N ASN A 315 2.34 10.00 3.07
CA ASN A 315 1.11 10.34 2.35
C ASN A 315 1.34 10.49 0.84
N ILE A 316 2.46 11.09 0.42
CA ILE A 316 2.78 11.23 -1.02
C ILE A 316 2.92 9.88 -1.70
N HIS A 317 3.67 8.95 -1.09
CA HIS A 317 3.89 7.66 -1.72
C HIS A 317 2.58 6.88 -1.88
N GLN A 318 1.73 6.91 -0.85
CA GLN A 318 0.42 6.27 -0.88
C GLN A 318 -0.52 6.87 -1.94
N MET A 319 -0.40 8.18 -2.22
CA MET A 319 -1.13 8.85 -3.30
C MET A 319 -0.55 8.50 -4.68
N LEU A 320 0.78 8.44 -4.82
CA LEU A 320 1.42 8.12 -6.09
C LEU A 320 1.12 6.70 -6.56
N ILE A 321 1.13 5.70 -5.65
CA ILE A 321 0.70 4.34 -6.01
C ILE A 321 -0.74 4.35 -6.54
N LEU A 322 -1.62 5.09 -5.86
CA LEU A 322 -3.03 5.09 -6.22
C LEU A 322 -3.28 5.82 -7.54
N PHE A 323 -2.62 6.95 -7.77
CA PHE A 323 -2.63 7.64 -9.07
C PHE A 323 -2.09 6.76 -10.18
N SER A 324 -1.00 6.03 -9.92
CA SER A 324 -0.47 5.05 -10.86
C SER A 324 -1.52 4.01 -11.24
N LEU A 325 -2.22 3.45 -10.24
CA LEU A 325 -3.26 2.44 -10.45
C LEU A 325 -4.45 2.98 -11.29
N ILE A 326 -4.83 4.24 -11.10
CA ILE A 326 -5.84 4.91 -11.93
C ILE A 326 -5.39 4.99 -13.38
N ILE A 327 -4.13 5.37 -13.63
CA ILE A 327 -3.60 5.49 -15.00
C ILE A 327 -3.62 4.12 -15.71
N VAL A 328 -3.27 3.04 -15.01
CA VAL A 328 -3.43 1.66 -15.54
C VAL A 328 -4.85 1.40 -15.90
N TYR A 329 -5.78 1.75 -15.01
CA TYR A 329 -7.17 1.39 -15.16
C TYR A 329 -7.75 2.12 -16.38
N LEU A 330 -7.44 3.41 -16.53
CA LEU A 330 -7.79 4.20 -17.70
C LEU A 330 -7.18 3.62 -18.98
N PHE A 331 -5.91 3.20 -18.94
CA PHE A 331 -5.26 2.56 -20.08
C PHE A 331 -5.85 1.18 -20.38
N SER A 332 -6.19 0.40 -19.34
CA SER A 332 -6.80 -0.92 -19.43
C SER A 332 -8.11 -0.81 -20.16
N ILE A 333 -9.00 0.12 -19.77
CA ILE A 333 -10.27 0.36 -20.48
C ILE A 333 -10.02 0.76 -21.94
N ALA A 334 -9.12 1.72 -22.17
CA ALA A 334 -8.82 2.20 -23.53
C ALA A 334 -8.23 1.10 -24.44
N SER A 335 -7.59 0.09 -23.84
CA SER A 335 -6.94 -1.00 -24.57
C SER A 335 -7.85 -2.16 -24.93
N LEU A 336 -9.06 -2.27 -24.34
CA LEU A 336 -10.01 -3.34 -24.66
C LEU A 336 -10.62 -3.10 -26.05
N PRO A 337 -10.33 -3.97 -27.06
CA PRO A 337 -11.00 -3.93 -28.36
C PRO A 337 -12.40 -4.51 -28.19
N LEU A 338 -13.32 -3.73 -27.63
CA LEU A 338 -14.72 -4.12 -27.52
C LEU A 338 -15.38 -3.83 -28.88
N ASN A 339 -15.29 -4.78 -29.79
CA ASN A 339 -16.20 -4.86 -30.93
C ASN A 339 -17.57 -5.26 -30.37
N TRP A 340 -18.33 -4.26 -29.90
CA TRP A 340 -19.62 -4.43 -29.21
C TRP A 340 -20.71 -5.12 -30.04
N GLU A 341 -20.43 -5.43 -31.30
CA GLU A 341 -21.33 -6.08 -32.25
C GLU A 341 -21.31 -7.61 -32.14
N GLU A 342 -20.21 -8.22 -31.69
CA GLU A 342 -20.08 -9.69 -31.59
C GLU A 342 -20.48 -10.25 -30.21
N TYR A 343 -20.46 -9.43 -29.15
CA TYR A 343 -20.71 -9.89 -27.78
C TYR A 343 -22.15 -9.60 -27.36
N GLY A 344 -22.86 -10.64 -26.90
CA GLY A 344 -24.26 -10.54 -26.47
C GLY A 344 -24.52 -9.44 -25.41
N ILE A 345 -25.73 -8.88 -25.45
CA ILE A 345 -26.20 -7.75 -24.63
C ILE A 345 -25.89 -7.93 -23.12
N GLN A 346 -25.97 -9.16 -22.62
CA GLN A 346 -25.68 -9.48 -21.21
C GLN A 346 -24.22 -9.23 -20.81
N LEU A 347 -23.25 -9.53 -21.68
CA LEU A 347 -21.83 -9.34 -21.38
C LEU A 347 -21.52 -7.84 -21.24
N ARG A 348 -22.12 -7.01 -22.10
CA ARG A 348 -21.95 -5.55 -22.10
C ARG A 348 -22.43 -4.91 -20.80
N TYR A 349 -23.61 -5.27 -20.31
CA TYR A 349 -24.11 -4.75 -19.04
C TYR A 349 -23.28 -5.25 -17.85
N MET A 350 -22.82 -6.50 -17.89
CA MET A 350 -22.02 -7.07 -16.82
C MET A 350 -20.65 -6.38 -16.72
N VAL A 351 -19.94 -6.21 -17.84
CA VAL A 351 -18.65 -5.49 -17.88
C VAL A 351 -18.82 -4.03 -17.45
N SER A 352 -19.89 -3.36 -17.89
CA SER A 352 -20.18 -1.97 -17.50
C SER A 352 -20.44 -1.83 -16.00
N PHE A 353 -21.19 -2.76 -15.41
CA PHE A 353 -21.44 -2.81 -13.97
C PHE A 353 -20.16 -3.03 -13.15
N PHE A 354 -19.32 -3.99 -13.55
CA PHE A 354 -18.03 -4.23 -12.91
C PHE A 354 -17.11 -3.01 -13.02
N ASN A 355 -17.07 -2.35 -14.18
CA ASN A 355 -16.28 -1.13 -14.38
C ASN A 355 -16.75 0.01 -13.49
N LEU A 356 -18.05 0.26 -13.39
CA LEU A 356 -18.58 1.26 -12.45
C LEU A 356 -18.19 0.93 -11.01
N GLY A 357 -18.32 -0.34 -10.59
CA GLY A 357 -17.91 -0.81 -9.27
C GLY A 357 -16.42 -0.54 -8.99
N LEU A 358 -15.54 -0.81 -9.96
CA LEU A 358 -14.10 -0.54 -9.85
C LEU A 358 -13.82 0.97 -9.70
N ILE A 359 -14.49 1.83 -10.48
CA ILE A 359 -14.36 3.29 -10.39
C ILE A 359 -14.76 3.77 -8.98
N LEU A 360 -15.91 3.30 -8.47
CA LEU A 360 -16.40 3.64 -7.14
C LEU A 360 -15.42 3.22 -6.04
N ILE A 361 -14.83 2.02 -6.12
CA ILE A 361 -13.82 1.54 -5.17
C ILE A 361 -12.56 2.42 -5.21
N ILE A 362 -12.09 2.79 -6.41
CA ILE A 362 -10.93 3.65 -6.60
C ILE A 362 -11.17 5.04 -6.00
N ILE A 363 -12.33 5.65 -6.27
CA ILE A 363 -12.72 6.96 -5.73
C ILE A 363 -12.82 6.89 -4.20
N ALA A 364 -13.51 5.88 -3.66
CA ALA A 364 -13.63 5.72 -2.21
C ALA A 364 -12.26 5.55 -1.53
N SER A 365 -11.36 4.77 -2.14
CA SER A 365 -9.98 4.60 -1.66
C SER A 365 -9.19 5.92 -1.68
N LEU A 366 -9.30 6.72 -2.75
CA LEU A 366 -8.68 8.05 -2.82
C LEU A 366 -9.18 8.95 -1.69
N CYS A 367 -10.50 9.04 -1.53
CA CYS A 367 -11.12 9.85 -0.49
C CYS A 367 -10.63 9.44 0.91
N ALA A 368 -10.66 8.16 1.24
CA ALA A 368 -10.23 7.66 2.55
C ALA A 368 -8.76 8.02 2.85
N ARG A 369 -7.88 7.91 1.86
CA ARG A 369 -6.44 8.17 2.01
C ARG A 369 -6.09 9.65 2.09
N VAL A 370 -6.95 10.54 1.58
CA VAL A 370 -6.78 11.99 1.75
C VAL A 370 -7.37 12.44 3.07
N VAL A 371 -8.58 12.00 3.39
CA VAL A 371 -9.33 12.48 4.55
C VAL A 371 -8.76 11.95 5.87
N TYR A 372 -8.36 10.68 5.94
CA TYR A 372 -7.91 10.09 7.21
C TYR A 372 -6.63 10.74 7.76
N PRO A 373 -5.53 10.90 6.99
CA PRO A 373 -4.34 11.61 7.48
C PRO A 373 -4.61 13.08 7.80
N ALA A 374 -5.53 13.73 7.07
CA ALA A 374 -5.90 15.12 7.32
C ALA A 374 -6.57 15.30 8.69
N ILE A 375 -7.33 14.31 9.18
CA ILE A 375 -7.91 14.33 10.53
C ILE A 375 -6.86 13.90 11.56
N ALA A 376 -6.15 12.79 11.29
CA ALA A 376 -5.21 12.21 12.26
C ALA A 376 -4.02 13.14 12.57
N SER A 377 -3.60 13.97 11.61
CA SER A 377 -2.49 14.93 11.77
C SER A 377 -2.84 16.14 12.64
N GLU A 378 -4.11 16.41 12.92
CA GLU A 378 -4.53 17.51 13.78
C GLU A 378 -4.27 17.23 15.26
N GLY A 379 -4.29 15.96 15.67
CA GLY A 379 -3.92 15.52 17.01
C GLY A 379 -4.53 16.36 18.14
N ALA A 380 -3.70 16.81 19.07
CA ALA A 380 -4.10 17.67 20.19
C ALA A 380 -4.47 19.10 19.76
N SER A 381 -3.92 19.59 18.65
CA SER A 381 -4.20 20.92 18.10
C SER A 381 -5.63 21.06 17.57
N PHE A 382 -6.35 19.95 17.43
CA PHE A 382 -7.77 19.94 17.08
C PHE A 382 -8.65 20.74 18.05
N TRP A 383 -8.26 20.82 19.33
CA TRP A 383 -8.98 21.62 20.33
C TRP A 383 -8.97 23.11 20.01
N ILE A 384 -7.88 23.62 19.43
CA ILE A 384 -7.74 25.04 19.04
C ILE A 384 -8.71 25.36 17.90
N ILE A 385 -8.88 24.44 16.94
CA ILE A 385 -9.81 24.57 15.82
C ILE A 385 -11.27 24.51 16.29
N LYS A 386 -11.55 23.68 17.31
CA LYS A 386 -12.88 23.61 17.94
C LYS A 386 -13.22 24.86 18.75
N ALA A 387 -12.22 25.51 19.35
CA ALA A 387 -12.40 26.71 20.15
C ALA A 387 -12.67 27.96 19.28
N SER A 388 -12.21 27.99 18.02
CA SER A 388 -12.47 29.12 17.12
C SER A 388 -13.89 29.05 16.54
N HIS A 389 -14.71 30.05 16.88
CA HIS A 389 -16.15 30.11 16.57
C HIS A 389 -16.48 29.93 15.08
N ARG A 390 -15.72 30.58 14.19
CA ARG A 390 -15.93 30.48 12.74
C ARG A 390 -15.31 29.23 12.10
N SER A 391 -14.22 28.68 12.65
CA SER A 391 -13.57 27.50 12.08
C SER A 391 -14.30 26.19 12.41
N CYS A 392 -15.11 26.16 13.48
CA CYS A 392 -15.86 24.99 13.90
C CYS A 392 -16.96 24.57 12.89
N CYS A 393 -17.72 25.53 12.34
CA CYS A 393 -18.72 25.25 11.30
C CYS A 393 -18.08 24.65 10.03
N TYR A 394 -16.92 25.17 9.61
CA TYR A 394 -16.20 24.65 8.45
C TYR A 394 -15.49 23.32 8.71
N ALA A 395 -14.96 23.10 9.92
CA ALA A 395 -14.44 21.80 10.33
C ALA A 395 -15.54 20.73 10.34
N PHE A 396 -16.79 21.11 10.64
CA PHE A 396 -17.95 20.23 10.56
C PHE A 396 -18.34 19.88 9.11
N ILE A 397 -18.24 20.83 8.18
CA ILE A 397 -18.51 20.63 6.74
C ILE A 397 -17.40 19.79 6.07
N LEU A 398 -16.14 20.04 6.40
CA LEU A 398 -14.99 19.37 5.77
C LEU A 398 -14.60 18.05 6.46
N LYS A 399 -14.87 17.89 7.77
CA LYS A 399 -14.50 16.72 8.58
C LYS A 399 -15.69 16.25 9.48
N PRO A 400 -16.85 15.88 8.90
CA PRO A 400 -18.08 15.61 9.66
C PRO A 400 -17.96 14.45 10.65
N PHE A 401 -17.16 13.42 10.33
CA PHE A 401 -16.99 12.25 11.19
C PHE A 401 -16.17 12.52 12.47
N ALA A 402 -15.34 13.57 12.50
CA ALA A 402 -14.51 13.89 13.66
C ALA A 402 -15.29 14.58 14.80
N CYS A 403 -16.41 15.24 14.50
CA CYS A 403 -17.21 15.96 15.49
C CYS A 403 -18.27 15.09 16.19
N LYS A 404 -18.61 13.90 15.65
CA LYS A 404 -19.75 13.10 16.13
C LYS A 404 -19.50 12.32 17.43
N HIS A 405 -18.25 12.19 17.90
CA HIS A 405 -17.92 11.30 19.02
C HIS A 405 -17.95 11.95 20.42
N SER A 406 -18.42 13.19 20.56
CA SER A 406 -18.46 13.93 21.84
C SER A 406 -19.75 14.73 22.03
N SER A 407 -20.88 14.26 21.51
CA SER A 407 -22.17 14.95 21.55
C SER A 407 -22.99 14.59 22.79
N GLY A 408 -22.51 14.99 23.97
CA GLY A 408 -23.29 14.95 25.22
C GLY A 408 -23.71 16.34 25.74
N ILE A 409 -22.92 17.39 25.47
CA ILE A 409 -23.03 18.65 26.23
C ILE A 409 -23.34 19.90 25.37
N TRP A 410 -23.27 19.82 24.03
CA TRP A 410 -23.24 21.03 23.19
C TRP A 410 -24.42 21.25 22.24
N ASN A 411 -25.53 20.51 22.43
CA ASN A 411 -26.74 20.69 21.62
C ASN A 411 -27.40 22.08 21.80
N ILE A 412 -27.01 22.83 22.83
CA ILE A 412 -27.57 24.15 23.16
C ILE A 412 -26.90 25.29 22.37
N ARG A 413 -25.61 25.17 21.98
CA ARG A 413 -24.93 26.24 21.19
C ARG A 413 -25.08 26.10 19.67
N LEU A 414 -25.55 24.95 19.18
CA LEU A 414 -25.81 24.73 17.74
C LEU A 414 -26.98 25.56 17.19
N LYS A 415 -27.97 25.90 18.03
CA LYS A 415 -29.09 26.76 17.63
C LYS A 415 -28.68 28.20 17.32
N ALA A 416 -27.52 28.67 17.79
CA ALA A 416 -27.05 30.02 17.55
C ALA A 416 -26.30 30.19 16.22
N CYS A 417 -25.88 29.12 15.54
CA CYS A 417 -25.21 29.19 14.23
C CYS A 417 -26.17 28.99 13.04
N ILE A 418 -27.43 28.60 13.29
CA ILE A 418 -28.45 28.38 12.25
C ILE A 418 -29.40 29.59 12.14
N LYS A 419 -29.17 30.66 12.91
CA LYS A 419 -29.87 31.94 12.77
C LYS A 419 -28.94 33.02 12.25
#